data_AF-A0A8H9FYS2-F1
#
_entry.id   AF-A0A8H9FYS2-F1
#
_cell.length_a   1.000
_cell.length_b   1.000
_cell.length_c   1.000
_cell.angle_alpha   90.00
_cell.angle_beta   90.00
_cell.angle_gamma   90.00
#
_symmetry.space_group_name_H-M   'P 1'
#
loop_
_entity.id
_entity.type
_entity.pdbx_description
1 polymer ?
#
loop_
_entity_poly.entity_id
_entity_poly.type
_entity_poly.pdbx_seq_one_letter_code
_entity_poly.pdbx_strand_id
1 'polypeptide(L)' 'MESIKKILGIVWIALALLAAYFCIAKFGLPKIISGKQEDVVFGIIILFILTPIISIGLGVFGYFALRGEYQRDKM' A
#
# COMPACT_ATOMS: atom_id res chain seq x y z
N MET A 1 -3.00 23.06 10.94
CA MET A 1 -3.02 22.76 9.49
C MET A 1 -1.78 22.00 9.04
N GLU A 2 -0.58 22.40 9.49
CA GLU A 2 0.71 21.71 9.26
C GLU A 2 0.77 20.29 9.84
N SER A 3 0.49 20.15 11.15
CA SER A 3 0.63 18.86 11.85
C SER A 3 -0.40 17.81 11.43
N ILE A 4 -1.63 18.22 11.11
CA ILE A 4 -2.69 17.31 10.64
C ILE A 4 -2.28 16.66 9.31
N LYS A 5 -1.69 17.43 8.39
CA LYS A 5 -1.24 16.90 7.09
C LYS A 5 -0.03 15.97 7.23
N LYS A 6 0.90 16.27 8.13
CA LYS A 6 2.00 15.35 8.49
C LYS A 6 1.49 14.06 9.15
N ILE A 7 0.55 14.17 10.09
CA ILE A 7 -0.09 13.00 10.73
C ILE A 7 -0.81 12.16 9.68
N LEU A 8 -1.54 12.78 8.75
CA LEU A 8 -2.16 12.07 7.63
C LEU A 8 -1.10 11.32 6.79
N GLY A 9 0.02 11.95 6.43
CA GLY A 9 1.11 11.28 5.72
C GLY A 9 1.66 10.05 6.45
N ILE A 10 1.86 10.14 7.77
CA ILE A 10 2.27 9.00 8.62
C ILE A 10 1.20 7.89 8.59
N VAL A 11 -0.07 8.25 8.71
CA VAL A 11 -1.19 7.30 8.62
C VAL A 11 -1.19 6.59 7.26
N TRP A 12 -0.92 7.29 6.16
CA TRP A 12 -0.85 6.69 4.82
C TRP A 12 0.32 5.72 4.67
N ILE A 13 1.49 5.99 5.26
CA ILE A 13 2.61 5.04 5.28
C ILE A 13 2.28 3.82 6.15
N ALA A 14 1.66 4.03 7.33
CA ALA A 14 1.22 2.93 8.18
C ALA A 14 0.20 2.04 7.47
N LEU A 15 -0.75 2.65 6.73
CA LEU A 15 -1.70 1.94 5.88
C LEU A 15 -1.01 1.22 4.72
N ALA A 16 0.03 1.78 4.12
CA ALA A 16 0.81 1.12 3.07
C ALA A 16 1.48 -0.17 3.55
N LEU A 17 2.04 -0.15 4.76
CA LEU A 17 2.64 -1.32 5.41
C LEU A 17 1.58 -2.36 5.79
N LEU A 18 0.46 -1.92 6.38
CA LEU A 18 -0.66 -2.80 6.72
C LEU A 18 -1.26 -3.44 5.47
N ALA A 19 -1.46 -2.68 4.39
CA ALA A 19 -1.98 -3.17 3.12
C ALA A 19 -1.03 -4.19 2.48
N ALA A 20 0.29 -3.95 2.51
CA ALA A 20 1.28 -4.92 2.05
C ALA A 20 1.18 -6.24 2.83
N TYR A 21 1.14 -6.15 4.17
CA TYR A 21 0.99 -7.34 5.02
C TYR A 21 -0.29 -8.10 4.72
N PHE A 22 -1.43 -7.41 4.60
CA PHE A 22 -2.71 -8.05 4.29
C PHE A 22 -2.70 -8.70 2.90
N CYS A 23 -2.20 -8.00 1.88
CA CYS A 23 -2.17 -8.54 0.53
C CYS A 23 -1.26 -9.76 0.43
N ILE A 24 -0.14 -9.79 1.15
CA ILE A 24 0.79 -10.93 1.13
C ILE A 24 0.28 -12.07 2.01
N ALA A 25 0.04 -11.81 3.30
CA ALA A 25 -0.21 -12.86 4.29
C ALA A 25 -1.64 -13.42 4.25
N LYS A 26 -2.64 -12.59 3.90
CA LYS A 26 -4.05 -13.01 3.88
C LYS A 26 -4.58 -13.31 2.49
N PHE A 27 -4.10 -12.62 1.46
CA PHE A 27 -4.62 -12.78 0.09
C PHE A 27 -3.66 -13.53 -0.85
N GLY A 28 -2.36 -13.27 -0.81
CA GLY A 28 -1.39 -13.83 -1.75
C GLY A 28 -1.00 -15.27 -1.39
N LEU A 29 -0.40 -15.45 -0.21
CA LEU A 29 0.10 -16.75 0.24
C LEU A 29 -0.98 -17.85 0.27
N PRO A 30 -2.17 -17.62 0.86
CA PRO A 30 -3.19 -18.67 0.96
C PRO A 30 -3.71 -19.13 -0.40
N LYS A 31 -3.74 -18.23 -1.39
CA LYS A 31 -4.13 -18.55 -2.77
C LYS A 31 -3.09 -19.39 -3.52
N ILE A 32 -1.81 -19.18 -3.23
CA ILE A 32 -0.73 -20.02 -3.78
C ILE A 32 -0.76 -21.42 -3.15
N ILE A 33 -1.13 -21.53 -1.87
CA ILE A 33 -1.14 -22.80 -1.13
C ILE A 33 -2.42 -23.62 -1.36
N SER A 34 -3.48 -23.04 -1.97
CA SER A 34 -4.78 -23.72 -2.13
C SER A 34 -4.73 -24.96 -3.05
N GLY A 35 -3.68 -25.10 -3.86
CA GLY A 35 -3.50 -26.22 -4.78
C GLY A 35 -4.34 -26.14 -6.06
N LYS A 36 -5.17 -25.09 -6.22
CA LYS A 36 -5.91 -24.83 -7.46
C LYS A 36 -5.09 -23.93 -8.38
N GLN A 37 -4.89 -24.35 -9.62
CA GLN A 37 -4.10 -23.60 -10.60
C GLN A 37 -4.64 -22.17 -10.82
N GLU A 38 -5.97 -22.01 -10.79
CA GLU A 38 -6.66 -20.73 -10.92
C GLU A 38 -6.31 -19.76 -9.76
N ASP A 39 -6.28 -20.30 -8.54
CA ASP A 39 -5.94 -19.54 -7.33
C ASP A 39 -4.46 -19.17 -7.29
N VAL A 40 -3.59 -20.06 -7.78
CA VAL A 40 -2.14 -19.80 -7.86
C VAL A 40 -1.85 -18.64 -8.81
N VAL A 41 -2.47 -18.63 -10.00
CA VAL A 41 -2.33 -17.51 -10.95
C VAL A 41 -2.83 -16.20 -10.32
N PHE A 42 -3.99 -16.24 -9.66
CA PHE A 42 -4.50 -15.08 -8.93
C PHE A 42 -3.58 -14.64 -7.79
N GLY A 43 -2.98 -15.58 -7.05
CA GLY A 43 -2.04 -15.32 -5.97
C GLY A 43 -0.78 -14.61 -6.47
N ILE A 44 -0.23 -15.04 -7.60
CA ILE A 44 0.93 -14.40 -8.26
C ILE A 44 0.59 -12.97 -8.68
N ILE A 45 -0.58 -12.74 -9.30
CA ILE A 45 -1.02 -11.38 -9.68
C ILE A 45 -1.14 -10.50 -8.43
N ILE A 46 -1.73 -11.00 -7.35
CA ILE A 46 -1.86 -10.24 -6.10
C ILE A 46 -0.49 -9.89 -5.53
N LEU A 47 0.45 -10.83 -5.49
CA LEU A 47 1.78 -10.63 -4.91
C LEU A 47 2.68 -9.72 -5.75
N PHE A 48 2.69 -9.89 -7.08
CA PHE A 48 3.65 -9.22 -7.96
C PHE A 48 3.11 -7.98 -8.68
N ILE A 49 1.79 -7.83 -8.78
CA ILE A 49 1.18 -6.70 -9.47
C ILE A 49 0.38 -5.87 -8.47
N LEU A 50 -0.60 -6.48 -7.80
CA LEU A 50 -1.54 -5.72 -6.97
C LEU A 50 -0.89 -5.14 -5.70
N THR A 51 -0.12 -5.98 -4.99
CA THR A 51 0.58 -5.59 -3.74
C THR A 51 1.57 -4.45 -3.97
N PRO A 52 2.50 -4.51 -4.95
CA PRO A 52 3.42 -3.41 -5.17
C PRO A 52 2.69 -2.16 -5.65
N ILE A 53 1.68 -2.26 -6.52
CA ILE A 53 0.90 -1.08 -6.95
C ILE A 53 0.23 -0.39 -5.76
N ILE A 54 -0.43 -1.14 -4.88
CA ILE A 54 -1.15 -0.59 -3.74
C ILE A 54 -0.16 -0.06 -2.68
N SER A 55 0.82 -0.86 -2.28
CA SER A 55 1.76 -0.49 -1.21
C SER A 55 2.67 0.65 -1.64
N ILE A 56 3.20 0.62 -2.86
CA ILE A 56 4.04 1.72 -3.38
C ILE A 56 3.18 2.96 -3.59
N GLY A 57 1.98 2.84 -4.16
CA GLY A 57 1.08 3.99 -4.33
C GLY A 57 0.76 4.69 -3.01
N LEU A 58 0.38 3.93 -1.98
CA LEU A 58 0.11 4.44 -0.64
C LEU A 58 1.37 4.99 0.05
N GLY A 59 2.51 4.31 -0.11
CA GLY A 59 3.79 4.73 0.47
C GLY A 59 4.31 6.02 -0.15
N VAL A 60 4.25 6.14 -1.48
CA VAL A 60 4.61 7.35 -2.23
C VAL A 60 3.70 8.50 -1.84
N PHE A 61 2.39 8.27 -1.76
CA PHE A 61 1.43 9.27 -1.30
C PHE A 61 1.74 9.75 0.13
N GLY A 62 1.95 8.82 1.06
CA GLY A 62 2.31 9.14 2.44
C GLY A 62 3.65 9.87 2.56
N TYR A 63 4.63 9.50 1.74
CA TYR A 63 5.94 10.16 1.68
C TYR A 63 5.85 11.61 1.17
N PHE A 64 5.11 11.85 0.08
CA PHE A 64 4.90 13.21 -0.43
C PHE A 64 4.03 14.07 0.52
N ALA A 65 3.06 13.46 1.19
CA ALA A 65 2.28 14.13 2.23
C ALA A 65 3.15 14.54 3.44
N LEU A 66 4.11 13.69 3.82
CA LEU A 66 5.10 13.97 4.87
C LEU A 66 6.09 15.09 4.48
N ARG A 67 6.54 15.12 3.22
CA ARG A 67 7.39 16.19 2.69
C ARG A 67 6.68 17.54 2.57
N GLY A 68 5.36 17.57 2.75
CA GLY A 68 4.58 18.81 2.66
C GLY A 68 4.35 19.27 1.22
N GLU A 69 4.59 18.42 0.21
CA GLU A 69 4.40 18.77 -1.21
C GLU A 69 2.92 18.99 -1.55
N TYR A 70 1.99 18.47 -0.75
CA TYR A 70 0.55 18.73 -0.83
C TYR A 70 0.11 20.02 -0.08
N GLN A 71 1.06 20.82 0.42
CA GLN A 71 0.74 22.14 0.97
C GLN A 71 0.41 23.10 -0.17
N ARG A 72 -0.82 23.62 -0.13
CA ARG A 72 -1.36 24.55 -1.13
C ARG A 72 -0.90 26.00 -0.94
N ASP A 73 -0.03 26.25 0.04
CA ASP A 73 0.41 27.58 0.48
C ASP A 73 1.74 27.99 -0.19
N LYS A 74 1.80 27.81 -1.52
CA LYS A 74 2.84 28.36 -2.40
C LYS A 74 2.32 29.57 -3.20
N MET A 75 1.36 30.32 -2.64
CA MET A 75 0.89 31.61 -3.17
C MET A 75 1.00 32.67 -2.10
#